data_AF-A0A974DK04-F1
#
_entry.id   AF-A0A974DK04-F1
#
_cell.length_a   1.000
_cell.length_b   1.000
_cell.length_c   1.000
_cell.angle_alpha   90.00
_cell.angle_beta   90.00
_cell.angle_gamma   90.00
#
_symmetry.space_group_name_H-M   'P 1'
#
loop_
_entity.id
_entity.type
_entity.pdbx_description
1 polymer ?
#
loop_
_entity_poly.entity_id
_entity_poly.type
_entity_poly.pdbx_seq_one_letter_code
_entity_poly.pdbx_strand_id
1 'polypeptide(L)'
;MTPAAVEYSNESMVDAVNTLHLISSFVNDAKAYLKGQLICQPVQEALLWQRLNETKVSVKTAFLNDFDTPQAIDAVMDLIHHGSRQLTAVS
;
A
#
# COMPACT_ATOMS: atom_id res chain seq x y z
N MET A 1 3.72 24.33 15.27
CA MET A 1 3.26 23.00 15.71
C MET A 1 4.45 22.30 16.36
N THR A 2 4.33 21.76 17.57
CA THR A 2 5.37 20.88 18.14
C THR A 2 5.21 19.50 17.51
N PRO A 3 6.28 18.80 17.08
CA PRO A 3 6.15 17.43 16.60
C PRO A 3 5.54 16.59 17.71
N ALA A 4 4.46 15.87 17.40
CA ALA A 4 3.90 14.90 18.32
C ALA A 4 4.97 13.83 18.57
N ALA A 5 5.25 13.52 19.84
CA ALA A 5 6.16 12.45 20.18
C ALA A 5 5.60 11.13 19.63
N VAL A 6 6.42 10.37 18.91
CA VAL A 6 6.04 9.01 18.48
C VAL A 6 6.05 8.11 19.71
N GLU A 7 4.89 7.53 20.04
CA GLU A 7 4.76 6.59 21.14
C GLU A 7 5.12 5.17 20.69
N TYR A 8 6.21 4.64 21.22
CA TYR A 8 6.65 3.28 20.97
C TYR A 8 6.10 2.36 22.07
N SER A 9 5.29 1.38 21.67
CA SER A 9 4.76 0.34 22.53
C SER A 9 4.89 -1.01 21.81
N ASN A 10 4.71 -2.11 22.55
CA ASN A 10 4.66 -3.43 21.90
C ASN A 10 3.54 -3.49 20.85
N GLU A 11 2.42 -2.82 21.11
CA GLU A 11 1.27 -2.76 20.20
C GLU A 11 1.64 -1.99 18.92
N SER A 12 2.21 -0.78 19.03
CA SER A 12 2.59 0.00 17.85
C SER A 12 3.69 -0.66 17.02
N MET A 13 4.58 -1.42 17.66
CA MET A 13 5.59 -2.23 16.97
C MET A 13 4.98 -3.44 16.25
N VAL A 14 3.99 -4.11 16.85
CA VAL A 14 3.26 -5.21 16.20
C VAL A 14 2.50 -4.70 14.98
N ASP A 15 1.85 -3.55 15.07
CA ASP A 15 1.14 -2.92 13.94
C ASP A 15 2.10 -2.54 12.80
N ALA A 16 3.29 -2.03 13.13
CA ALA A 16 4.33 -1.75 12.14
C ALA A 16 4.81 -3.03 11.43
N VAL A 17 5.01 -4.12 12.17
CA VAL A 17 5.37 -5.43 11.60
C VAL A 17 4.27 -5.97 10.68
N ASN A 18 3.02 -5.90 11.11
CA ASN A 18 1.86 -6.32 10.31
C ASN A 18 1.76 -5.51 9.01
N THR A 19 1.96 -4.19 9.09
CA THR A 19 1.99 -3.30 7.93
C THR A 19 3.09 -3.70 6.95
N LEU A 20 4.30 -3.97 7.43
CA LEU A 20 5.41 -4.41 6.59
C LEU A 20 5.15 -5.77 5.94
N HIS A 21 4.50 -6.69 6.65
CA HIS A 21 4.09 -7.97 6.09
C HIS A 21 3.07 -7.81 4.96
N LEU A 22 2.08 -6.92 5.11
CA LEU A 22 1.10 -6.64 4.05
C LEU A 22 1.79 -6.09 2.79
N ILE A 23 2.72 -5.13 2.95
CA ILE A 23 3.50 -4.58 1.84
C ILE A 23 4.31 -5.69 1.16
N SER A 24 4.99 -6.52 1.96
CA SER A 24 5.84 -7.60 1.46
C SER A 24 5.03 -8.66 0.70
N SER A 25 3.85 -9.04 1.22
CA SER A 25 2.95 -9.98 0.56
C SER A 25 2.52 -9.46 -0.80
N PHE A 26 2.01 -8.22 -0.85
CA PHE A 26 1.57 -7.61 -2.10
C PHE A 26 2.71 -7.55 -3.14
N VAL A 27 3.91 -7.15 -2.74
CA VAL A 27 5.07 -7.11 -3.65
C VAL A 27 5.41 -8.51 -4.17
N ASN A 28 5.31 -9.54 -3.33
CA ASN A 28 5.56 -10.91 -3.75
C ASN A 28 4.49 -11.42 -4.72
N ASP A 29 3.21 -11.16 -4.44
CA ASP A 29 2.10 -11.54 -5.30
C ASP A 29 2.17 -10.83 -6.66
N ALA A 30 2.47 -9.52 -6.66
CA ALA A 30 2.66 -8.76 -7.89
C ALA A 30 3.84 -9.31 -8.72
N LYS A 31 4.95 -9.67 -8.07
CA LYS A 31 6.10 -10.32 -8.74
C LYS A 31 5.71 -11.69 -9.31
N ALA A 32 4.94 -12.49 -8.58
CA ALA A 32 4.47 -13.79 -9.05
C ALA A 32 3.53 -13.62 -10.26
N TYR A 33 2.61 -12.65 -10.21
CA TYR A 33 1.73 -12.31 -11.32
C TYR A 33 2.52 -11.91 -12.57
N LEU A 34 3.48 -10.99 -12.45
CA LEU A 34 4.33 -10.54 -13.55
C LEU A 34 5.17 -11.68 -14.18
N LYS A 35 5.49 -12.72 -13.39
CA LYS A 35 6.19 -13.92 -13.86
C LYS A 35 5.26 -15.01 -14.40
N GLY A 36 3.95 -14.80 -14.38
CA GLY A 36 2.95 -15.82 -14.72
C GLY A 36 2.87 -16.98 -13.71
N GLN A 37 3.41 -16.79 -12.50
CA GLN A 37 3.41 -17.79 -11.42
C GLN A 37 2.16 -17.70 -10.53
N LEU A 38 1.43 -16.59 -10.61
CA LEU A 38 0.14 -16.40 -9.95
C LEU A 38 -0.96 -16.34 -11.02
N ILE A 39 -1.86 -17.32 -11.01
CA ILE A 39 -3.05 -17.33 -11.86
C ILE A 39 -4.21 -16.71 -11.10
N CYS A 40 -4.57 -15.49 -11.49
CA CYS A 40 -5.70 -14.74 -10.95
C CYS A 40 -6.64 -14.31 -12.09
N GLN A 41 -7.76 -13.67 -11.75
CA GLN A 41 -8.58 -12.99 -12.76
C GLN A 41 -7.76 -11.88 -13.44
N PRO A 42 -8.11 -11.50 -14.68
CA PRO A 42 -7.45 -10.37 -15.35
C PRO A 42 -7.47 -9.12 -14.48
N VAL A 43 -6.30 -8.51 -14.29
CA VAL A 43 -6.16 -7.25 -13.57
C VAL A 43 -6.92 -6.17 -14.37
N GLN A 44 -7.72 -5.37 -13.66
CA GLN A 44 -8.46 -4.25 -14.23
C GLN A 44 -7.50 -3.07 -14.44
N GLU A 45 -6.78 -3.09 -15.57
CA GLU A 45 -5.69 -2.14 -15.84
C GLU A 45 -6.11 -0.66 -15.73
N ALA A 46 -7.28 -0.30 -16.25
CA ALA A 46 -7.78 1.07 -16.18
C ALA A 46 -7.98 1.55 -14.73
N LEU A 47 -8.53 0.67 -13.88
CA LEU A 47 -8.71 0.96 -12.46
C LEU A 47 -7.36 1.05 -11.74
N LEU A 48 -6.43 0.14 -12.02
CA LEU A 48 -5.08 0.18 -11.45
C LEU A 48 -4.36 1.49 -11.81
N TRP A 49 -4.42 1.92 -13.07
CA TRP A 49 -3.85 3.19 -13.51
C TRP A 49 -4.48 4.40 -12.82
N GLN A 50 -5.80 4.41 -12.68
CA GLN A 50 -6.51 5.44 -11.94
C GLN A 50 -6.02 5.52 -10.49
N ARG A 51 -5.96 4.39 -9.78
CA ARG A 51 -5.50 4.32 -8.38
C ARG A 51 -4.05 4.75 -8.23
N LEU A 52 -3.16 4.37 -9.15
CA LEU A 52 -1.77 4.81 -9.17
C LEU A 52 -1.66 6.34 -9.29
N ASN A 53 -2.46 6.94 -10.18
CA ASN A 53 -2.45 8.39 -10.36
C ASN A 53 -3.01 9.13 -9.13
N GLU A 54 -4.13 8.66 -8.57
CA GLU A 54 -4.71 9.19 -7.33
C GLU A 54 -3.71 9.11 -6.18
N THR A 55 -3.08 7.95 -5.97
CA THR A 55 -2.08 7.73 -4.91
C THR A 55 -0.90 8.68 -5.04
N LYS A 56 -0.38 8.87 -6.27
CA LYS A 56 0.71 9.80 -6.54
C LYS A 56 0.34 11.25 -6.17
N VAL A 57 -0.87 11.68 -6.47
CA VAL A 57 -1.36 13.02 -6.10
C VAL A 57 -1.51 13.14 -4.59
N SER A 58 -2.09 12.14 -3.93
CA SER A 58 -2.26 12.13 -2.46
C SER A 58 -0.93 12.18 -1.72
N VAL A 59 0.06 11.34 -2.11
CA VAL A 59 1.40 11.35 -1.51
C VAL A 59 2.09 12.71 -1.67
N LYS A 60 2.01 13.32 -2.86
CA LYS A 60 2.57 14.66 -3.07
C LYS A 60 1.90 15.71 -2.21
N THR A 61 0.58 15.63 -2.07
CA THR A 61 -0.20 16.57 -1.25
C THR A 61 0.15 16.43 0.23
N ALA A 62 0.28 15.20 0.72
CA ALA A 62 0.72 14.91 2.07
C ALA A 62 2.12 15.46 2.36
N PHE A 63 3.06 15.30 1.41
CA PHE A 63 4.40 15.85 1.58
C PHE A 63 4.46 17.39 1.55
N LEU A 64 3.58 18.04 0.79
CA LEU A 64 3.44 19.50 0.81
C LEU A 64 2.80 20.00 2.12
N ASN A 65 2.05 19.15 2.81
CA ASN A 65 1.45 19.43 4.11
C ASN A 65 2.39 19.03 5.25
N ASP A 66 3.47 19.79 5.47
CA ASP A 66 4.43 19.58 6.57
C ASP A 66 5.02 18.16 6.64
N PHE A 67 5.27 17.54 5.48
CA PHE A 67 5.75 16.15 5.40
C PHE A 67 4.87 15.17 6.19
N ASP A 68 3.54 15.25 6.03
CA ASP A 68 2.58 14.34 6.64
C ASP A 68 2.79 12.89 6.16
N THR A 69 3.73 12.20 6.82
CA THR A 69 4.09 10.81 6.49
C THR A 69 3.00 9.81 6.83
N PRO A 70 2.20 9.96 7.92
CA PRO A 70 1.04 9.09 8.14
C PRO A 70 0.08 9.12 6.95
N GLN A 71 -0.34 10.30 6.48
CA GLN A 71 -1.27 10.41 5.34
C GLN A 71 -0.68 9.87 4.04
N ALA A 72 0.63 10.03 3.83
CA ALA A 72 1.32 9.47 2.67
C ALA A 72 1.35 7.93 2.70
N ILE A 73 1.60 7.33 3.88
CA ILE A 73 1.60 5.87 4.06
C ILE A 73 0.18 5.31 3.91
N ASP A 74 -0.84 5.97 4.45
CA ASP A 74 -2.23 5.57 4.28
C ASP A 74 -2.62 5.49 2.80
N ALA A 75 -2.24 6.49 2.00
CA ALA A 75 -2.49 6.46 0.56
C ALA A 75 -1.79 5.28 -0.16
N VAL A 76 -0.58 4.91 0.27
CA VAL A 76 0.14 3.75 -0.27
C VAL A 76 -0.52 2.44 0.18
N MET A 77 -0.97 2.34 1.43
CA MET A 77 -1.65 1.16 1.95
C MET A 77 -3.01 0.94 1.28
N ASP A 78 -3.75 2.00 0.96
CA ASP A 78 -4.98 1.94 0.17
C ASP A 78 -4.73 1.38 -1.24
N LEU A 79 -3.67 1.83 -1.92
CA LEU A 79 -3.26 1.28 -3.21
C LEU A 79 -2.94 -0.22 -3.10
N ILE A 80 -2.18 -0.60 -2.09
CA ILE A 80 -1.82 -2.00 -1.81
C ILE A 80 -3.07 -2.84 -1.57
N HIS A 81 -4.00 -2.35 -0.75
CA HIS A 81 -5.27 -3.04 -0.49
C HIS A 81 -6.07 -3.26 -1.78
N HIS A 82 -6.18 -2.24 -2.63
CA HIS A 82 -6.85 -2.35 -3.93
C HIS A 82 -6.14 -3.31 -4.90
N GLY A 83 -4.81 -3.31 -4.92
CA GLY A 83 -4.01 -4.20 -5.74
C GLY A 83 -4.13 -5.66 -5.30
N SER A 84 -3.96 -5.93 -4.01
CA SER A 84 -4.04 -7.28 -3.43
C SER A 84 -5.39 -7.95 -3.71
N ARG A 85 -6.49 -7.19 -3.71
CA ARG A 85 -7.83 -7.72 -4.05
C ARG A 85 -7.96 -8.22 -5.49
N GLN A 86 -7.10 -7.76 -6.40
CA GLN A 86 -7.07 -8.25 -7.78
C GLN A 86 -6.09 -9.41 -7.97
N LEU A 87 -5.12 -9.56 -7.06
CA LEU A 87 -4.10 -10.61 -7.07
C LEU A 87 -4.50 -11.82 -6.21
N THR A 88 -5.78 -12.16 -6.19
CA THR A 88 -6.26 -13.37 -5.51
C THR A 88 -6.28 -14.53 -6.50
N ALA A 89 -5.63 -15.64 -6.12
CA ALA A 89 -5.60 -16.84 -6.96
C ALA A 89 -7.01 -17.34 -7.26
N VAL A 90 -7.25 -17.78 -8.50
CA VAL A 90 -8.49 -18.48 -8.85
C VAL A 90 -8.34 -19.91 -8.35
N SER A 91 -9.15 -20.30 -7.37
CA SER A 91 -9.32 -21.69 -6.93
C SER A 91 -10.41 -22.39 -7.74
#